data_AF-A0A3E4QZK6-F1
#
_entry.id   AF-A0A3E4QZK6-F1
#
_cell.length_a   1.000
_cell.length_b   1.000
_cell.length_c   1.000
_cell.angle_alpha   90.00
_cell.angle_beta   90.00
_cell.angle_gamma   90.00
#
_symmetry.space_group_name_H-M   'P 1'
#
loop_
_entity.id
_entity.type
_entity.pdbx_description
1 polymer ?
#
loop_
_entity_poly.entity_id
_entity_poly.type
_entity_poly.pdbx_seq_one_letter_code
_entity_poly.pdbx_strand_id
1 'polypeptide(L)'
;MANDASNVGVGKPKVTGAISIAAVGTELPTDATASLNEAFKGIGYCNEDGVVISEERDSEDIPAWGGDVVFTSQTSYKESISFTPIEINAEVAKMQYGDDNVKVEAGKMAIKHTGAVLPEKSLVVETVPNSKTVARYVVPRGKLTEKGDLSLNDSDPMGRESVFTCLPDDTGVTMYEYLAITGLSPASLMTLRSAVSGKTVKEIERYAADNGIDLSGTKTKADKVAAIAAAVEGEAAGE
;
A
#
# COMPACT_ATOMS: atom_id res chain seq x y z
N MET A 1 -5.92 -24.92 0.19
CA MET A 1 -6.10 -24.28 -1.13
C MET A 1 -4.96 -24.73 -2.04
N ALA A 2 -5.22 -24.95 -3.33
CA ALA A 2 -4.16 -25.22 -4.31
C ALA A 2 -3.47 -23.90 -4.71
N ASN A 3 -2.17 -23.93 -4.95
CA ASN A 3 -1.41 -22.76 -5.41
C ASN A 3 -1.96 -22.29 -6.77
N ASP A 4 -2.39 -21.03 -6.87
CA ASP A 4 -2.87 -20.42 -8.11
C ASP A 4 -1.85 -19.40 -8.63
N ALA A 5 -1.24 -19.70 -9.77
CA ALA A 5 -0.24 -18.85 -10.41
C ALA A 5 -0.79 -17.47 -10.82
N SER A 6 -2.11 -17.29 -10.95
CA SER A 6 -2.73 -16.01 -11.28
C SER A 6 -2.77 -15.02 -10.11
N ASN A 7 -2.49 -15.49 -8.88
CA ASN A 7 -2.38 -14.65 -7.69
C ASN A 7 -0.93 -14.17 -7.46
N VAL A 8 0.05 -14.65 -8.24
CA VAL A 8 1.45 -14.21 -8.14
C VAL A 8 1.53 -12.72 -8.47
N GLY A 9 2.01 -11.93 -7.50
CA GLY A 9 2.19 -10.49 -7.62
C GLY A 9 3.55 -10.12 -8.22
N VAL A 10 3.54 -9.16 -9.14
CA VAL A 10 4.72 -8.45 -9.65
C VAL A 10 4.44 -6.97 -9.45
N GLY A 11 5.34 -6.24 -8.78
CA GLY A 11 5.18 -4.82 -8.43
C GLY A 11 5.17 -3.87 -9.64
N LYS A 12 4.24 -4.06 -10.58
CA LYS A 12 4.13 -3.22 -11.77
C LYS A 12 3.48 -1.91 -11.40
N PRO A 13 3.99 -0.79 -11.92
CA PRO A 13 3.37 0.52 -11.71
C PRO A 13 1.97 0.53 -12.31
N LYS A 14 1.03 1.22 -11.65
CA LYS A 14 -0.23 1.58 -12.31
C LYS A 14 0.07 2.53 -13.48
N VAL A 15 -0.64 2.34 -14.60
CA VAL A 15 -0.38 2.99 -15.90
C VAL A 15 -0.40 4.54 -15.82
N THR A 16 -0.93 5.10 -14.73
CA THR A 16 -1.14 6.55 -14.52
C THR A 16 -0.07 7.24 -13.65
N GLY A 17 1.00 6.53 -13.28
CA GLY A 17 2.04 7.03 -12.39
C GLY A 17 1.98 6.31 -11.05
N ALA A 18 3.10 5.71 -10.64
CA ALA A 18 3.12 4.82 -9.48
C ALA A 18 3.35 5.51 -8.16
N ILE A 19 3.90 6.73 -8.15
CA ILE A 19 4.30 7.40 -6.91
C ILE A 19 3.78 8.83 -6.97
N SER A 20 3.05 9.22 -5.93
CA SER A 20 2.51 10.56 -5.75
C SER A 20 2.87 11.10 -4.37
N ILE A 21 3.14 12.40 -4.30
CA ILE A 21 3.61 13.07 -3.07
C ILE A 21 2.77 14.31 -2.80
N ALA A 22 2.48 14.56 -1.53
CA ALA A 22 1.78 15.75 -1.04
C ALA A 22 2.41 16.29 0.25
N ALA A 23 1.97 17.46 0.69
CA ALA A 23 2.31 17.95 2.03
C ALA A 23 1.63 17.09 3.12
N VAL A 24 2.29 16.93 4.27
CA VAL A 24 1.68 16.26 5.43
C VAL A 24 0.38 16.95 5.83
N GLY A 25 -0.62 16.16 6.22
CA GLY A 25 -1.96 16.64 6.56
C GLY A 25 -2.91 16.73 5.37
N THR A 26 -2.46 16.40 4.16
CA THR A 26 -3.35 16.16 3.02
C THR A 26 -4.25 14.95 3.31
N GLU A 27 -5.52 15.03 2.93
CA GLU A 27 -6.46 13.93 3.09
C GLU A 27 -5.95 12.67 2.37
N LEU A 28 -5.71 11.62 3.16
CA LEU A 28 -5.14 10.36 2.70
C LEU A 28 -6.24 9.47 2.09
N PRO A 29 -5.95 8.72 1.02
CA PRO A 29 -6.90 7.74 0.51
C PRO A 29 -7.07 6.59 1.50
N THR A 30 -8.30 6.09 1.62
CA THR A 30 -8.66 4.99 2.53
C THR A 30 -8.97 3.68 1.80
N ASP A 31 -8.77 3.63 0.49
CA ASP A 31 -8.97 2.44 -0.33
C ASP A 31 -8.04 2.43 -1.56
N ALA A 32 -7.97 1.31 -2.27
CA ALA A 32 -7.04 1.08 -3.38
C ALA A 32 -7.49 1.64 -4.75
N THR A 33 -8.72 2.15 -4.87
CA THR A 33 -9.37 2.50 -6.14
C THR A 33 -9.87 3.94 -6.22
N ALA A 34 -10.09 4.61 -5.08
CA ALA A 34 -10.51 5.99 -5.01
C ALA A 34 -9.49 6.92 -5.69
N SER A 35 -9.98 7.99 -6.27
CA SER A 35 -9.14 9.06 -6.80
C SER A 35 -8.32 9.69 -5.67
N LEU A 36 -7.04 9.96 -5.92
CA LEU A 36 -6.22 10.72 -4.98
C LEU A 36 -6.67 12.18 -4.92
N ASN A 37 -6.48 12.81 -3.77
CA ASN A 37 -6.64 14.25 -3.60
C ASN A 37 -5.75 15.02 -4.60
N GLU A 38 -6.24 16.12 -5.18
CA GLU A 38 -5.52 16.91 -6.18
C GLU A 38 -4.18 17.47 -5.68
N ALA A 39 -3.98 17.57 -4.36
CA ALA A 39 -2.72 17.97 -3.76
C ALA A 39 -1.61 16.91 -3.95
N PHE A 40 -1.96 15.64 -4.17
CA PHE A 40 -0.99 14.61 -4.56
C PHE A 40 -0.52 14.85 -5.99
N LYS A 41 0.79 15.11 -6.11
CA LYS A 41 1.44 15.29 -7.41
C LYS A 41 2.28 14.06 -7.73
N GLY A 42 2.05 13.49 -8.92
CA GLY A 42 2.84 12.39 -9.43
C GLY A 42 4.27 12.83 -9.71
N ILE A 43 5.25 12.02 -9.32
CA ILE A 43 6.68 12.32 -9.56
C ILE A 43 7.17 11.83 -10.92
N GLY A 44 6.35 11.09 -11.66
CA GLY A 44 6.66 10.61 -13.01
C GLY A 44 7.28 9.22 -13.04
N TYR A 45 8.12 8.95 -14.04
CA TYR A 45 8.79 7.67 -14.20
C TYR A 45 9.86 7.41 -13.13
N CYS A 46 9.93 6.16 -12.67
CA CYS A 46 11.00 5.62 -11.83
C CYS A 46 11.83 4.60 -12.62
N ASN A 47 13.03 4.29 -12.13
CA ASN A 47 13.92 3.30 -12.73
C ASN A 47 13.31 1.88 -12.68
N GLU A 48 14.00 0.92 -13.30
CA GLU A 48 13.51 -0.46 -13.41
C GLU A 48 13.41 -1.21 -12.08
N ASP A 49 14.15 -0.77 -11.06
CA ASP A 49 14.08 -1.34 -9.70
C ASP A 49 12.76 -1.03 -9.00
N GLY A 50 12.04 0.01 -9.44
CA GLY A 50 10.73 0.38 -8.92
C GLY A 50 10.80 0.98 -7.52
N VAL A 51 9.98 0.44 -6.61
CA VAL A 51 9.84 0.90 -5.22
C VAL A 51 10.24 -0.23 -4.29
N VAL A 52 11.12 0.08 -3.35
CA VAL A 52 11.56 -0.84 -2.30
C VAL A 52 11.02 -0.36 -0.97
N ILE A 53 10.32 -1.23 -0.27
CA ILE A 53 9.86 -1.01 1.11
C ILE A 53 10.71 -1.92 2.00
N SER A 54 11.31 -1.36 3.05
CA SER A 54 12.18 -2.05 3.99
C SER A 54 11.68 -1.86 5.41
N GLU A 55 11.67 -2.95 6.17
CA GLU A 55 11.32 -2.97 7.59
C GLU A 55 12.49 -3.51 8.41
N GLU A 56 12.88 -2.77 9.43
CA GLU A 56 13.93 -3.13 10.38
C GLU A 56 13.30 -3.25 11.78
N ARG A 57 13.52 -4.40 12.44
CA ARG A 57 13.08 -4.68 13.81
C ARG A 57 14.28 -5.11 14.63
N ASP A 58 14.63 -4.30 15.62
CA ASP A 58 15.66 -4.67 16.59
C ASP A 58 15.01 -5.28 17.82
N SER A 59 15.69 -6.26 18.42
CA SER A 59 15.24 -6.91 19.64
C SER A 59 16.40 -7.19 20.57
N GLU A 60 16.12 -7.19 21.87
CA GLU A 60 17.08 -7.48 22.93
C GLU A 60 16.60 -8.68 23.74
N ASP A 61 17.49 -9.66 23.90
CA ASP A 61 17.26 -10.86 24.70
C ASP A 61 17.59 -10.59 26.16
N ILE A 62 16.69 -11.00 27.05
CA ILE A 62 16.87 -10.98 28.50
C ILE A 62 17.22 -12.40 28.94
N PRO A 63 18.50 -12.70 29.24
CA PRO A 63 18.90 -13.99 29.76
C PRO A 63 18.55 -14.12 31.25
N ALA A 64 18.08 -15.30 31.65
CA ALA A 64 17.99 -15.68 33.04
C ALA A 64 19.38 -15.93 33.64
N TRP A 65 19.43 -15.83 34.97
CA TRP A 65 20.59 -16.22 35.74
C TRP A 65 20.77 -17.74 35.66
N GLY A 66 21.50 -18.17 34.64
CA GLY A 66 21.60 -19.56 34.19
C GLY A 66 22.05 -19.69 32.74
N GLY A 67 21.92 -18.61 31.96
CA GLY A 67 22.39 -18.53 30.57
C GLY A 67 21.29 -18.72 29.52
N ASP A 68 20.09 -19.12 29.93
CA ASP A 68 18.95 -19.29 29.04
C ASP A 68 18.27 -17.95 28.75
N VAL A 69 17.92 -17.67 27.50
CA VAL A 69 17.07 -16.50 27.15
C VAL A 69 15.65 -16.75 27.63
N VAL A 70 15.11 -15.87 28.48
CA VAL A 70 13.76 -16.00 29.05
C VAL A 70 12.75 -15.01 28.47
N PHE A 71 13.22 -13.99 27.76
CA PHE A 71 12.35 -13.00 27.14
C PHE A 71 13.09 -12.28 26.01
N THR A 72 12.40 -11.95 24.93
CA THR A 72 12.94 -11.13 23.83
C THR A 72 12.04 -9.90 23.71
N SER A 73 12.60 -8.71 23.92
CA SER A 73 11.87 -7.44 23.82
C SER A 73 12.22 -6.73 22.52
N GLN A 74 11.23 -6.24 21.78
CA GLN A 74 11.50 -5.36 20.64
C GLN A 74 11.97 -3.98 21.12
N THR A 75 13.07 -3.47 20.58
CA THR A 75 13.70 -2.19 20.99
C THR A 75 13.45 -1.06 20.00
N SER A 76 13.43 -1.36 18.70
CA SER A 76 13.09 -0.41 17.63
C SER A 76 12.28 -1.05 16.52
N TYR A 77 11.53 -0.20 15.82
CA TYR A 77 10.93 -0.47 14.52
C TYR A 77 11.24 0.70 13.61
N LYS A 78 11.75 0.43 12.42
CA LYS A 78 11.96 1.44 11.39
C LYS A 78 11.44 0.89 10.08
N GLU A 79 10.64 1.69 9.40
CA GLU A 79 10.15 1.39 8.07
C GLU A 79 10.65 2.48 7.12
N SER A 80 11.07 2.08 5.92
CA SER A 80 11.63 3.00 4.91
C SER A 80 11.16 2.61 3.53
N ILE A 81 10.95 3.62 2.68
CA ILE A 81 10.59 3.46 1.28
C ILE A 81 11.63 4.16 0.41
N SER A 82 12.21 3.44 -0.55
CA SER A 82 13.17 3.99 -1.52
C SER A 82 12.69 3.81 -2.95
N PHE A 83 13.03 4.79 -3.78
CA PHE A 83 12.77 4.77 -5.22
C PHE A 83 13.68 5.77 -5.92
N THR A 84 13.89 5.56 -7.23
CA THR A 84 14.74 6.44 -8.05
C THR A 84 13.90 7.09 -9.16
N PRO A 85 13.46 8.35 -9.00
CA PRO A 85 12.81 9.07 -10.08
C PRO A 85 13.81 9.35 -11.20
N ILE A 86 13.44 9.02 -12.43
CA ILE A 86 14.25 9.25 -13.64
C ILE A 86 13.70 10.40 -14.49
N GLU A 87 12.56 10.96 -14.09
CA GLU A 87 11.95 12.12 -14.72
C GLU A 87 12.42 13.43 -14.09
N ILE A 88 12.80 14.39 -14.93
CA ILE A 88 13.27 15.70 -14.51
C ILE A 88 12.08 16.67 -14.52
N ASN A 89 11.38 16.76 -13.40
CA ASN A 89 10.26 17.69 -13.23
C ASN A 89 10.36 18.50 -11.93
N ALA A 90 9.52 19.54 -11.83
CA ALA A 90 9.53 20.45 -10.68
C ALA A 90 9.18 19.74 -9.37
N GLU A 91 8.31 18.72 -9.41
CA GLU A 91 7.85 18.02 -8.21
C GLU A 91 8.94 17.12 -7.64
N VAL A 92 9.69 16.41 -8.49
CA VAL A 92 10.90 15.66 -8.14
C VAL A 92 11.98 16.59 -7.56
N ALA A 93 12.13 17.79 -8.10
CA ALA A 93 13.06 18.78 -7.57
C ALA A 93 12.62 19.29 -6.18
N LYS A 94 11.34 19.66 -6.01
CA LYS A 94 10.79 20.15 -4.73
C LYS A 94 10.84 19.07 -3.66
N MET A 95 10.59 17.82 -4.03
CA MET A 95 10.74 16.66 -3.16
C MET A 95 12.17 16.57 -2.60
N GLN A 96 13.19 16.69 -3.46
CA GLN A 96 14.58 16.46 -3.10
C GLN A 96 15.30 17.66 -2.47
N TYR A 97 14.81 18.88 -2.71
CA TYR A 97 15.50 20.12 -2.31
C TYR A 97 14.62 21.08 -1.51
N GLY A 98 13.32 20.81 -1.39
CA GLY A 98 12.35 21.67 -0.72
C GLY A 98 11.75 22.70 -1.66
N ASP A 99 10.50 23.07 -1.39
CA ASP A 99 9.69 23.96 -2.21
C ASP A 99 10.34 25.34 -2.42
N ASP A 100 10.91 25.92 -1.36
CA ASP A 100 11.55 27.25 -1.39
C ASP A 100 12.82 27.31 -2.24
N ASN A 101 13.43 26.16 -2.50
CA ASN A 101 14.69 26.04 -3.21
C ASN A 101 14.51 25.81 -4.71
N VAL A 102 13.28 25.59 -5.19
CA VAL A 102 12.99 25.33 -6.60
C VAL A 102 12.20 26.49 -7.20
N LYS A 103 12.76 27.11 -8.23
CA LYS A 103 12.10 28.17 -9.00
C LYS A 103 11.90 27.72 -10.44
N VAL A 104 10.67 27.84 -10.93
CA VAL A 104 10.33 27.55 -12.33
C VAL A 104 9.79 28.82 -12.96
N GLU A 105 10.49 29.33 -13.97
CA GLU A 105 10.13 30.55 -14.68
C GLU A 105 10.30 30.35 -16.19
N ALA A 106 9.21 30.47 -16.95
CA ALA A 106 9.20 30.47 -18.42
C ALA A 106 10.08 29.37 -19.07
N GLY A 107 9.92 28.11 -18.64
CA GLY A 107 10.66 26.96 -19.18
C GLY A 107 12.07 26.77 -18.59
N LYS A 108 12.46 27.55 -17.58
CA LYS A 108 13.70 27.38 -16.83
C LYS A 108 13.40 26.88 -15.43
N MET A 109 14.19 25.92 -14.94
CA MET A 109 14.16 25.45 -13.56
C MET A 109 15.51 25.75 -12.90
N ALA A 110 15.48 26.48 -11.79
CA ALA A 110 16.65 26.76 -10.96
C ALA A 110 16.46 26.12 -9.58
N ILE A 111 17.47 25.37 -9.13
CA ILE A 111 17.46 24.62 -7.88
C ILE A 111 18.60 25.12 -7.00
N LYS A 112 18.28 25.50 -5.76
CA LYS A 112 19.26 25.85 -4.73
C LYS A 112 19.59 24.64 -3.88
N HIS A 113 20.87 24.33 -3.74
CA HIS A 113 21.34 23.28 -2.86
C HIS A 113 21.65 23.90 -1.50
N THR A 114 20.98 23.44 -0.45
CA THR A 114 21.17 23.94 0.91
C THR A 114 21.24 22.79 1.89
N GLY A 115 21.81 23.02 3.08
CA GLY A 115 21.77 22.07 4.20
C GLY A 115 20.52 22.21 5.07
N ALA A 116 19.48 22.89 4.58
CA ALA A 116 18.23 23.06 5.34
C ALA A 116 17.54 21.71 5.51
N VAL A 117 16.93 21.52 6.68
CA VAL A 117 16.13 20.32 6.97
C VAL A 117 14.89 20.35 6.07
N LEU A 118 14.72 19.30 5.25
CA LEU A 118 13.56 19.18 4.37
C LEU A 118 12.29 18.90 5.17
N PRO A 119 11.13 19.44 4.76
CA PRO A 119 9.86 19.11 5.41
C PRO A 119 9.49 17.63 5.20
N GLU A 120 8.67 17.10 6.09
CA GLU A 120 8.00 15.82 5.89
C GLU A 120 6.97 15.92 4.75
N LYS A 121 6.66 14.80 4.10
CA LYS A 121 5.69 14.69 3.01
C LYS A 121 4.83 13.45 3.19
N SER A 122 3.62 13.46 2.67
CA SER A 122 2.81 12.24 2.53
C SER A 122 3.09 11.59 1.19
N LEU A 123 3.21 10.27 1.14
CA LEU A 123 3.49 9.53 -0.08
C LEU A 123 2.39 8.50 -0.33
N VAL A 124 2.03 8.31 -1.59
CA VAL A 124 1.16 7.23 -2.03
C VAL A 124 1.82 6.50 -3.18
N VAL A 125 1.94 5.18 -3.05
CA VAL A 125 2.46 4.30 -4.09
C VAL A 125 1.35 3.38 -4.58
N GLU A 126 1.08 3.37 -5.88
CA GLU A 126 0.10 2.51 -6.52
C GLU A 126 0.77 1.47 -7.43
N THR A 127 0.48 0.21 -7.16
CA THR A 127 0.96 -0.94 -7.93
C THR A 127 -0.18 -1.86 -8.32
N VAL A 128 0.00 -2.58 -9.42
CA VAL A 128 -0.90 -3.63 -9.89
C VAL A 128 -0.14 -4.95 -9.82
N PRO A 129 -0.16 -5.67 -8.68
CA PRO A 129 0.56 -6.92 -8.51
C PRO A 129 0.20 -7.95 -9.58
N ASN A 130 -1.07 -8.08 -9.91
CA ASN A 130 -1.58 -9.01 -10.91
C ASN A 130 -2.84 -8.45 -11.57
N SER A 131 -3.36 -9.12 -12.59
CA SER A 131 -4.54 -8.66 -13.32
C SER A 131 -5.81 -8.55 -12.47
N LYS A 132 -5.82 -9.14 -11.27
CA LYS A 132 -6.94 -9.10 -10.34
C LYS A 132 -6.75 -8.06 -9.25
N THR A 133 -5.54 -7.60 -8.96
CA THR A 133 -5.23 -6.87 -7.72
C THR A 133 -4.67 -5.49 -8.01
N VAL A 134 -5.23 -4.47 -7.36
CA VAL A 134 -4.62 -3.14 -7.23
C VAL A 134 -4.21 -2.96 -5.78
N ALA A 135 -2.93 -2.66 -5.54
CA ALA A 135 -2.38 -2.38 -4.23
C ALA A 135 -1.97 -0.91 -4.13
N ARG A 136 -2.25 -0.30 -2.99
CA ARG A 136 -1.93 1.09 -2.69
C ARG A 136 -1.28 1.15 -1.32
N TYR A 137 -0.05 1.65 -1.28
CA TYR A 137 0.69 1.94 -0.05
C TYR A 137 0.59 3.42 0.23
N VAL A 138 0.26 3.78 1.46
CA VAL A 138 0.04 5.16 1.90
C VAL A 138 0.94 5.42 3.10
N VAL A 139 1.91 6.30 2.92
CA VAL A 139 2.80 6.78 3.99
C VAL A 139 2.28 8.14 4.46
N PRO A 140 1.68 8.23 5.66
CA PRO A 140 1.14 9.49 6.18
C PRO A 140 2.22 10.55 6.34
N ARG A 141 3.39 10.14 6.87
CA ARG A 141 4.52 11.02 7.19
C ARG A 141 5.83 10.38 6.77
N GLY A 142 6.30 10.70 5.57
CA GLY A 142 7.63 10.33 5.09
C GLY A 142 8.62 11.47 5.25
N LYS A 143 9.81 11.15 5.76
CA LYS A 143 10.93 12.08 5.83
C LYS A 143 12.01 11.63 4.86
N LEU A 144 12.40 12.48 3.90
CA LEU A 144 13.57 12.20 3.07
C LEU A 144 14.82 12.22 3.96
N THR A 145 15.40 11.04 4.19
CA THR A 145 16.57 10.85 5.07
C THR A 145 17.84 10.70 4.29
N GLU A 146 17.78 10.05 3.12
CA GLU A 146 18.97 9.82 2.30
C GLU A 146 18.67 10.12 0.84
N LYS A 147 19.72 10.61 0.18
CA LYS A 147 19.76 10.88 -1.25
C LYS A 147 21.01 10.24 -1.78
N GLY A 148 20.87 9.35 -2.76
CA GLY A 148 22.00 8.70 -3.41
C GLY A 148 22.87 9.69 -4.20
N ASP A 149 23.82 9.17 -4.96
CA ASP A 149 24.61 10.00 -5.86
C ASP A 149 23.82 10.33 -7.14
N LEU A 150 24.12 11.49 -7.73
CA LEU A 150 23.63 11.86 -9.06
C LEU A 150 24.73 11.59 -10.09
N SER A 151 24.59 10.50 -10.84
CA SER A 151 25.49 10.18 -11.94
C SER A 151 25.13 11.01 -13.18
N LEU A 152 26.14 11.69 -13.75
CA LEU A 152 26.03 12.44 -14.99
C LEU A 152 26.89 11.74 -16.04
N ASN A 153 26.32 10.73 -16.69
CA ASN A 153 26.95 9.99 -17.77
C ASN A 153 26.00 9.92 -18.98
N ASP A 154 26.46 9.35 -20.09
CA ASP A 154 25.69 9.21 -21.34
C ASP A 154 24.92 7.88 -21.44
N SER A 155 25.05 7.03 -20.43
CA SER A 155 24.64 5.62 -20.47
C SER A 155 23.42 5.34 -19.60
N ASP A 156 23.23 6.09 -18.51
CA ASP A 156 22.19 5.89 -17.51
C ASP A 156 21.20 7.08 -17.47
N PRO A 157 19.93 6.84 -17.13
CA PRO A 157 18.99 7.91 -16.84
C PRO A 157 19.50 8.80 -15.69
N MET A 158 19.31 10.11 -15.81
CA MET A 158 19.71 11.09 -14.80
C MET A 158 18.75 11.05 -13.59
N GLY A 159 18.84 9.99 -12.81
CA GLY A 159 18.07 9.76 -11.59
C GLY A 159 18.96 9.70 -10.35
N ARG A 160 18.35 9.86 -9.19
CA ARG A 160 19.01 9.70 -7.89
C ARG A 160 18.06 9.02 -6.92
N GLU A 161 18.55 8.02 -6.23
CA GLU A 161 17.78 7.33 -5.20
C GLU A 161 17.35 8.31 -4.10
N SER A 162 16.08 8.23 -3.73
CA SER A 162 15.49 8.98 -2.63
C SER A 162 14.94 8.01 -1.60
N VAL A 163 15.50 8.01 -0.39
CA VAL A 163 15.07 7.14 0.71
C VAL A 163 14.27 7.96 1.71
N PHE A 164 13.02 7.57 1.91
CA PHE A 164 12.11 8.15 2.89
C PHE A 164 11.97 7.22 4.08
N THR A 165 12.27 7.71 5.29
CA THR A 165 11.88 7.02 6.52
C THR A 165 10.40 7.30 6.79
N CYS A 166 9.61 6.25 7.04
CA CYS A 166 8.20 6.31 7.39
C CYS A 166 8.07 6.57 8.89
N LEU A 167 7.54 7.75 9.25
CA LEU A 167 7.30 8.16 10.61
C LEU A 167 5.87 7.81 11.02
N PRO A 168 5.63 7.42 12.29
CA PRO A 168 4.30 7.12 12.77
C PRO A 168 3.40 8.36 12.70
N ASP A 169 2.14 8.13 12.34
CA ASP A 169 1.05 9.08 12.49
C ASP A 169 0.59 9.20 13.96
N ASP A 170 -0.51 9.93 14.18
CA ASP A 170 -1.07 10.12 15.52
C ASP A 170 -1.62 8.81 16.16
N THR A 171 -1.79 7.75 15.36
CA THR A 171 -2.23 6.42 15.80
C THR A 171 -1.08 5.42 15.97
N GLY A 172 0.15 5.83 15.65
CA GLY A 172 1.33 4.97 15.71
C GLY A 172 1.60 4.16 14.45
N VAL A 173 0.86 4.39 13.36
CA VAL A 173 0.99 3.67 12.09
C VAL A 173 1.94 4.40 11.15
N THR A 174 2.92 3.67 10.59
CA THR A 174 3.95 4.21 9.68
C THR A 174 3.53 4.16 8.21
N MET A 175 2.75 3.14 7.83
CA MET A 175 2.24 2.94 6.48
C MET A 175 0.91 2.17 6.51
N TYR A 176 0.00 2.52 5.61
CA TYR A 176 -1.22 1.75 5.34
C TYR A 176 -1.11 1.07 3.99
N GLU A 177 -1.56 -0.18 3.91
CA GLU A 177 -1.70 -0.90 2.65
C GLU A 177 -3.18 -1.18 2.37
N TYR A 178 -3.64 -0.80 1.19
CA TYR A 178 -4.99 -1.06 0.70
C TYR A 178 -4.91 -1.93 -0.54
N LEU A 179 -5.64 -3.05 -0.55
CA LEU A 179 -5.74 -3.92 -1.71
C LEU A 179 -7.19 -4.01 -2.19
N ALA A 180 -7.39 -3.86 -3.50
CA ALA A 180 -8.63 -4.20 -4.18
C ALA A 180 -8.38 -5.43 -5.05
N ILE A 181 -8.93 -6.58 -4.63
CA ILE A 181 -8.80 -7.86 -5.33
C ILE A 181 -10.11 -8.19 -6.05
N THR A 182 -10.05 -8.28 -7.37
CA THR A 182 -11.14 -8.66 -8.26
C THR A 182 -11.52 -10.10 -7.99
N GLY A 183 -12.78 -10.33 -7.63
CA GLY A 183 -13.29 -11.64 -7.20
C GLY A 183 -13.66 -11.69 -5.72
N LEU A 184 -13.06 -10.84 -4.88
CA LEU A 184 -13.35 -10.69 -3.44
C LEU A 184 -14.27 -9.50 -3.13
N SER A 185 -14.83 -8.83 -4.14
CA SER A 185 -15.61 -7.61 -3.91
C SER A 185 -16.99 -7.90 -3.29
N PRO A 186 -17.58 -6.93 -2.56
CA PRO A 186 -18.98 -6.98 -2.15
C PRO A 186 -19.96 -7.25 -3.31
N ALA A 187 -19.61 -6.90 -4.54
CA ALA A 187 -20.39 -7.22 -5.74
C ALA A 187 -20.31 -8.70 -6.15
N SER A 188 -19.17 -9.37 -5.93
CA SER A 188 -19.06 -10.84 -6.06
C SER A 188 -19.91 -11.55 -5.00
N LEU A 189 -19.93 -11.03 -3.76
CA LEU A 189 -20.83 -11.51 -2.70
C LEU A 189 -22.31 -11.31 -3.07
N MET A 190 -22.65 -10.17 -3.66
CA MET A 190 -24.01 -9.88 -4.15
C MET A 190 -24.40 -10.77 -5.35
N THR A 191 -23.44 -11.12 -6.20
CA THR A 191 -23.63 -12.05 -7.33
C THR A 191 -23.82 -13.49 -6.83
N LEU A 192 -23.05 -13.92 -5.82
CA LEU A 192 -23.28 -15.17 -5.09
C LEU A 192 -24.66 -15.18 -4.42
N ARG A 193 -25.02 -14.13 -3.69
CA ARG A 193 -26.37 -13.95 -3.11
C ARG A 193 -27.46 -14.09 -4.19
N SER A 194 -27.27 -13.48 -5.36
CA SER A 194 -28.21 -13.54 -6.48
C SER A 194 -28.28 -14.92 -7.14
N ALA A 195 -27.13 -15.58 -7.31
CA ALA A 195 -27.02 -16.94 -7.87
C ALA A 195 -27.59 -18.02 -6.94
N VAL A 196 -27.58 -17.79 -5.62
CA VAL A 196 -28.18 -18.67 -4.62
C VAL A 196 -29.67 -18.37 -4.43
N SER A 197 -30.10 -17.11 -4.62
CA SER A 197 -31.51 -16.69 -4.55
C SER A 197 -32.41 -17.44 -5.55
N GLY A 198 -31.88 -17.79 -6.74
CA GLY A 198 -32.58 -18.58 -7.75
C GLY A 198 -32.68 -20.09 -7.46
N LYS A 199 -31.93 -20.62 -6.49
CA LYS A 199 -31.86 -22.06 -6.20
C LYS A 199 -33.01 -22.55 -5.31
N THR A 200 -33.34 -23.82 -5.39
CA THR A 200 -34.31 -24.45 -4.48
C THR A 200 -33.74 -24.55 -3.06
N VAL A 201 -34.60 -24.69 -2.04
CA VAL A 201 -34.15 -24.78 -0.63
C VAL A 201 -33.15 -25.91 -0.41
N LYS A 202 -33.34 -27.06 -1.08
CA LYS A 202 -32.43 -28.22 -0.99
C LYS A 202 -31.02 -27.90 -1.53
N GLU A 203 -30.92 -27.10 -2.57
CA GLU A 203 -29.63 -26.72 -3.15
C GLU A 203 -28.88 -25.70 -2.28
N ILE A 204 -29.63 -24.86 -1.56
CA ILE A 204 -29.09 -23.91 -0.57
C ILE A 204 -28.56 -24.66 0.65
N GLU A 205 -29.31 -25.63 1.15
CA GLU A 205 -28.89 -26.49 2.26
C GLU A 205 -27.67 -27.33 1.92
N ARG A 206 -27.60 -27.86 0.68
CA ARG A 206 -26.42 -28.58 0.21
C ARG A 206 -25.18 -27.68 0.17
N TYR A 207 -25.32 -26.47 -0.37
CA TYR A 207 -24.22 -25.51 -0.41
C TYR A 207 -23.72 -25.14 0.99
N ALA A 208 -24.61 -24.93 1.95
CA ALA A 208 -24.21 -24.64 3.32
C ALA A 208 -23.50 -25.83 3.98
N ALA A 209 -23.97 -27.06 3.77
CA ALA A 209 -23.31 -28.26 4.27
C ALA A 209 -21.90 -28.44 3.67
N ASP A 210 -21.74 -28.21 2.36
CA ASP A 210 -20.45 -28.31 1.66
C ASP A 210 -19.43 -27.27 2.16
N ASN A 211 -19.90 -26.15 2.73
CA ASN A 211 -19.06 -25.06 3.24
C ASN A 211 -19.06 -24.95 4.78
N GLY A 212 -19.59 -25.95 5.50
CA GLY A 212 -19.60 -25.96 6.97
C GLY A 212 -20.44 -24.87 7.64
N ILE A 213 -21.40 -24.28 6.91
CA ILE A 213 -22.26 -23.20 7.40
C ILE A 213 -23.49 -23.82 8.10
N ASP A 214 -23.68 -23.54 9.38
CA ASP A 214 -24.87 -24.00 10.11
C ASP A 214 -26.10 -23.17 9.75
N LEU A 215 -27.15 -23.86 9.28
CA LEU A 215 -28.45 -23.28 8.95
C LEU A 215 -29.55 -23.68 9.94
N SER A 216 -29.22 -24.38 11.04
CA SER A 216 -30.19 -24.93 12.00
C SER A 216 -31.16 -23.89 12.60
N GLY A 217 -30.74 -22.62 12.69
CA GLY A 217 -31.54 -21.50 13.19
C GLY A 217 -32.45 -20.81 12.16
N THR A 218 -32.42 -21.21 10.88
CA THR A 218 -33.10 -20.50 9.79
C THR A 218 -34.42 -21.17 9.39
N LYS A 219 -35.49 -20.38 9.21
CA LYS A 219 -36.84 -20.92 8.96
C LYS A 219 -37.27 -20.75 7.50
N THR A 220 -36.93 -19.63 6.88
CA THR A 220 -37.33 -19.33 5.51
C THR A 220 -36.15 -19.48 4.54
N LYS A 221 -36.47 -19.58 3.24
CA LYS A 221 -35.44 -19.55 2.18
C LYS A 221 -34.61 -18.26 2.24
N ALA A 222 -35.25 -17.13 2.54
CA ALA A 222 -34.57 -15.84 2.68
C ALA A 222 -33.59 -15.84 3.86
N ASP A 223 -33.98 -16.40 5.01
CA ASP A 223 -33.11 -16.51 6.19
C ASP A 223 -31.87 -17.37 5.90
N LYS A 224 -32.03 -18.46 5.14
CA LYS A 224 -30.92 -19.33 4.73
C LYS A 224 -29.92 -18.60 3.85
N VAL A 225 -30.40 -17.84 2.87
CA VAL A 225 -29.54 -17.03 1.98
C VAL A 225 -28.83 -15.93 2.78
N ALA A 226 -29.53 -15.30 3.74
CA ALA A 226 -28.95 -14.28 4.61
C ALA A 226 -27.87 -14.85 5.55
N ALA A 227 -28.10 -16.03 6.13
CA ALA A 227 -27.14 -16.70 7.01
C ALA A 227 -25.87 -17.12 6.25
N ILE A 228 -26.01 -17.66 5.05
CA ILE A 228 -24.86 -17.97 4.18
C ILE A 228 -24.08 -16.70 3.87
N ALA A 229 -24.77 -15.61 3.56
CA ALA A 229 -24.09 -14.37 3.23
C ALA A 229 -23.34 -13.75 4.42
N ALA A 230 -23.92 -13.82 5.63
CA ALA A 230 -23.28 -13.35 6.84
C ALA A 230 -22.04 -14.19 7.21
N ALA A 231 -22.08 -15.50 6.96
CA ALA A 231 -20.92 -16.38 7.18
C ALA A 231 -19.74 -16.02 6.26
N VAL A 232 -20.02 -15.73 4.98
CA VAL A 232 -18.98 -15.34 4.01
C VAL A 232 -18.46 -13.92 4.27
N GLU A 233 -19.29 -13.02 4.80
CA GLU A 233 -18.84 -11.68 5.27
C GLU A 233 -17.92 -11.76 6.49
N GLY A 234 -18.13 -12.73 7.38
CA GLY A 234 -17.29 -12.96 8.57
C GLY A 234 -15.88 -13.46 8.24
N GLU A 235 -15.70 -14.23 7.18
CA GLU A 235 -14.37 -14.66 6.71
C GLU A 235 -13.57 -13.53 6.06
N ALA A 236 -14.23 -12.49 5.51
CA ALA A 236 -13.55 -11.36 4.86
C ALA A 236 -13.17 -10.22 5.82
N ALA A 237 -13.76 -10.18 7.02
CA ALA A 237 -13.52 -9.15 8.04
C ALA A 237 -12.54 -9.60 9.14
N GLY A 238 -12.02 -10.83 9.03
CA GLY A 238 -11.15 -11.46 10.02
C GLY A 238 -9.85 -11.98 9.40
N GLU A 239 -9.08 -11.11 8.74
CA GLU A 239 -7.63 -11.28 8.56
C GLU A 239 -6.96 -9.92 8.33
#